data_AF-A0A2T7NAL0-F1
#
_entry.id   AF-A0A2T7NAL0-F1
#
_cell.length_a   1.000
_cell.length_b   1.000
_cell.length_c   1.000
_cell.angle_alpha   90.00
_cell.angle_beta   90.00
_cell.angle_gamma   90.00
#
_symmetry.space_group_name_H-M   'P 1'
#
loop_
_entity.id
_entity.type
_entity.pdbx_description
1 polymer ?
#
loop_
_entity_poly.entity_id
_entity_poly.type
_entity_poly.pdbx_seq_one_letter_code
_entity_poly.pdbx_strand_id
1 'polypeptide(L)'
;MKSVDVMFLPGDKVYLEWELDLGSFTPGDVVETRIGESQNTYMVHFNNGTAEYPEHELVDHPAAKKRIIAFYNEQIARLEGELC
;
A
#
# COMPACT_ATOMS: atom_id res chain seq x y z
N MET A 1 -3.89 23.43 18.16
CA MET A 1 -3.68 23.04 16.75
C MET A 1 -3.38 21.55 16.77
N LYS A 2 -4.24 20.69 16.17
CA LYS A 2 -3.89 19.27 16.03
C LYS A 2 -2.88 19.18 14.89
N SER A 3 -1.67 18.68 15.16
CA SER A 3 -0.74 18.33 14.08
C SER A 3 -1.37 17.17 13.31
N VAL A 4 -1.42 17.29 11.98
CA VAL A 4 -1.68 16.15 11.11
C VAL A 4 -0.35 15.42 10.98
N ASP A 5 -0.31 14.18 11.44
CA ASP A 5 0.89 13.35 11.32
C ASP A 5 1.09 12.99 9.83
N VAL A 6 2.35 13.03 9.39
CA VAL A 6 2.72 12.64 8.03
C VAL A 6 3.12 11.18 8.05
N MET A 7 2.39 10.31 7.33
CA MET A 7 2.70 8.88 7.28
C MET A 7 3.85 8.55 6.33
N PHE A 8 3.92 9.21 5.17
CA PHE A 8 4.90 8.91 4.13
C PHE A 8 5.63 10.18 3.65
N LEU A 9 6.91 10.03 3.38
CA LEU A 9 7.78 11.08 2.85
C LEU A 9 8.22 10.73 1.42
N PRO A 10 8.59 11.74 0.60
CA PRO A 10 9.20 11.47 -0.69
C PRO A 10 10.41 10.53 -0.58
N GLY A 11 10.42 9.48 -1.40
CA GLY A 11 11.38 8.38 -1.38
C GLY A 11 10.92 7.13 -0.64
N ASP A 12 9.82 7.20 0.13
CA ASP A 12 9.25 6.01 0.77
C ASP A 12 8.63 5.07 -0.26
N LYS A 13 8.81 3.76 -0.01
CA LYS A 13 8.16 2.70 -0.79
C LYS A 13 6.82 2.33 -0.18
N VAL A 14 5.78 2.38 -1.01
CA VAL A 14 4.39 2.09 -0.64
C VAL A 14 3.75 1.09 -1.62
N TYR A 15 2.59 0.56 -1.25
CA TYR A 15 1.78 -0.35 -2.06
C TYR A 15 0.32 0.09 -2.02
N LEU A 16 -0.43 -0.16 -3.10
CA LEU A 16 -1.88 0.08 -3.14
C LEU A 16 -2.62 -0.98 -2.33
N GLU A 17 -3.44 -0.58 -1.35
CA GLU A 17 -4.17 -1.49 -0.46
C GLU A 17 -5.12 -2.41 -1.23
N TRP A 18 -5.93 -1.87 -2.15
CA TRP A 18 -6.92 -2.65 -2.90
C TRP A 18 -6.29 -3.73 -3.79
N GLU A 19 -5.07 -3.50 -4.29
CA GLU A 19 -4.37 -4.53 -5.06
C GLU A 19 -3.90 -5.67 -4.16
N LEU A 20 -3.44 -5.37 -2.93
CA LEU A 20 -3.01 -6.40 -1.96
C LEU A 20 -4.14 -7.40 -1.70
N ASP A 21 -5.36 -6.90 -1.54
CA ASP A 21 -6.55 -7.72 -1.28
C ASP A 21 -6.89 -8.64 -2.46
N LEU A 22 -6.56 -8.22 -3.69
CA LEU A 22 -6.71 -9.01 -4.90
C LEU A 22 -5.53 -9.96 -5.15
N GLY A 23 -4.51 -9.97 -4.28
CA GLY A 23 -3.27 -10.71 -4.49
C GLY A 23 -2.39 -10.12 -5.62
N SER A 24 -2.63 -8.87 -6.00
CA SER A 24 -1.80 -8.08 -6.91
C SER A 24 -0.92 -7.13 -6.11
N PHE A 25 0.30 -6.87 -6.57
CA PHE A 25 1.26 -6.09 -5.81
C PHE A 25 1.94 -5.08 -6.72
N THR A 26 1.46 -3.84 -6.72
CA THR A 26 2.15 -2.75 -7.41
C THR A 26 2.91 -1.89 -6.39
N PRO A 27 4.25 -2.03 -6.32
CA PRO A 27 5.07 -1.13 -5.51
C PRO A 27 5.14 0.24 -6.18
N GLY A 28 5.07 1.28 -5.36
CA GLY A 28 5.24 2.67 -5.79
C GLY A 28 6.23 3.41 -4.91
N ASP A 29 6.81 4.47 -5.48
CA ASP A 29 7.69 5.40 -4.77
C ASP A 29 6.94 6.72 -4.56
N VAL A 30 6.85 7.18 -3.30
CA VAL A 30 6.27 8.49 -3.01
C VAL A 30 7.18 9.57 -3.57
N VAL A 31 6.64 10.48 -4.37
CA VAL A 31 7.40 11.59 -4.97
C VAL A 31 7.03 12.96 -4.40
N GLU A 32 5.82 13.08 -3.85
CA GLU A 32 5.35 14.31 -3.21
C GLU A 32 4.36 13.97 -2.08
N THR A 33 4.46 14.68 -0.96
CA THR A 33 3.52 14.59 0.16
C THR A 33 2.80 15.92 0.32
N ARG A 34 1.46 15.90 0.32
CA ARG A 34 0.61 17.08 0.51
C ARG A 34 -0.17 16.93 1.80
N ILE A 35 0.08 17.84 2.73
CA ILE A 35 -0.58 17.87 4.03
C ILE A 35 -1.87 18.69 3.90
N GLY A 36 -3.01 18.03 4.03
CA GLY A 36 -4.32 18.67 4.06
C GLY A 36 -4.81 18.91 5.49
N GLU A 37 -5.88 19.71 5.63
CA GLU A 37 -6.50 19.97 6.93
C GLU A 37 -7.28 18.76 7.48
N SER A 38 -7.79 17.91 6.58
CA SER A 38 -8.62 16.73 6.90
C SER A 38 -7.96 15.40 6.56
N GLN A 39 -7.13 15.37 5.51
CA GLN A 39 -6.41 14.17 5.07
C GLN A 39 -5.14 14.56 4.29
N ASN A 40 -4.12 13.71 4.37
CA ASN A 40 -2.95 13.81 3.52
C ASN A 40 -3.21 13.17 2.17
N THR A 41 -2.63 13.72 1.11
CA THR A 41 -2.54 13.08 -0.21
C THR A 41 -1.09 12.93 -0.63
N TYR A 42 -0.82 11.87 -1.39
CA TYR A 42 0.53 11.47 -1.77
C TYR A 42 0.57 11.26 -3.28
N MET A 43 1.50 11.93 -3.95
CA MET A 43 1.81 11.63 -5.34
C MET A 43 2.76 10.44 -5.34
N VAL A 44 2.36 9.36 -6.02
CA VAL A 44 3.13 8.11 -6.04
C VAL A 44 3.44 7.74 -7.48
N HIS A 45 4.71 7.42 -7.73
CA HIS A 45 5.17 6.88 -9.01
C HIS A 45 5.13 5.36 -8.96
N PHE A 46 4.25 4.78 -9.77
CA PHE A 46 4.15 3.35 -10.00
C PHE A 46 4.70 3.01 -11.40
N ASN A 47 4.89 1.71 -11.67
CA ASN A 47 5.36 1.24 -12.98
C ASN A 47 4.44 1.64 -14.15
N ASN A 48 3.15 1.85 -13.88
CA ASN A 48 2.14 2.24 -14.89
C ASN A 48 1.95 3.76 -15.00
N GLY A 49 2.63 4.56 -14.18
CA GLY A 49 2.54 6.02 -14.20
C GLY A 49 2.55 6.64 -12.82
N THR A 50 2.44 7.96 -12.79
CA THR A 50 2.34 8.74 -11.55
C THR A 50 0.90 9.17 -11.34
N ALA A 51 0.36 8.96 -10.14
CA ALA A 51 -0.96 9.42 -9.76
C ALA A 51 -1.01 9.82 -8.27
N GLU A 52 -2.05 10.57 -7.91
CA GLU A 52 -2.29 11.03 -6.54
C GLU A 52 -3.23 10.08 -5.82
N TYR A 53 -2.88 9.74 -4.58
CA TYR A 53 -3.62 8.81 -3.74
C TYR A 53 -3.83 9.37 -2.33
N PRO A 54 -4.99 9.13 -1.71
CA PRO A 54 -5.20 9.43 -0.31
C PRO A 54 -4.42 8.44 0.57
N GLU A 55 -4.14 8.82 1.82
CA GLU A 55 -3.39 8.00 2.78
C GLU A 55 -3.92 6.57 2.93
N HIS A 56 -5.25 6.42 3.02
CA HIS A 56 -5.90 5.14 3.29
C HIS A 56 -5.84 4.15 2.12
N GLU A 57 -5.41 4.58 0.93
CA GLU A 57 -5.20 3.67 -0.20
C GLU A 57 -3.76 3.13 -0.25
N LEU A 58 -2.88 3.61 0.63
CA LEU A 58 -1.46 3.29 0.63
C LEU A 58 -1.06 2.52 1.89
N VAL A 59 -0.16 1.55 1.71
CA VAL A 59 0.40 0.74 2.80
C VAL A 59 1.93 0.84 2.73
N ASP A 60 2.59 1.01 3.88
CA ASP A 60 4.05 0.99 3.96
C ASP A 60 4.63 -0.37 3.55
N HIS A 61 5.84 -0.36 2.96
CA HIS A 61 6.49 -1.59 2.52
C HIS A 61 6.58 -2.70 3.60
N PRO A 62 6.98 -2.42 4.86
CA PRO A 62 6.96 -3.42 5.92
C PRO A 62 5.60 -4.05 6.20
N ALA A 63 4.52 -3.27 6.33
CA ALA A 63 3.19 -3.83 6.56
C ALA A 63 2.64 -4.53 5.33
N ALA A 64 2.88 -3.98 4.13
CA ALA A 64 2.52 -4.62 2.88
C ALA A 64 3.13 -6.02 2.83
N LYS A 65 4.46 -6.16 3.00
CA LYS A 65 5.17 -7.45 3.00
C LYS A 65 4.54 -8.48 3.93
N LYS A 66 4.11 -8.09 5.14
CA LYS A 66 3.43 -9.00 6.07
C LYS A 66 2.09 -9.49 5.52
N ARG A 67 1.29 -8.59 4.93
CA ARG A 67 0.00 -8.92 4.31
C ARG A 67 0.17 -9.81 3.07
N ILE A 68 1.17 -9.55 2.23
CA ILE A 68 1.52 -10.40 1.07
C ILE A 68 1.76 -11.85 1.52
N ILE A 69 2.60 -12.04 2.54
CA ILE A 69 2.93 -13.37 3.07
C ILE A 69 1.68 -14.05 3.62
N ALA A 70 0.84 -13.32 4.37
CA ALA A 70 -0.39 -13.86 4.93
C ALA A 70 -1.37 -14.33 3.83
N PHE A 71 -1.57 -13.51 2.79
CA PHE A 71 -2.42 -13.84 1.65
C PHE A 71 -1.98 -15.12 0.95
N TYR A 72 -0.70 -15.25 0.60
CA TYR A 72 -0.20 -16.46 -0.07
C TYR A 72 -0.29 -17.70 0.82
N ASN A 73 -0.02 -17.59 2.11
CA ASN A 73 -0.18 -18.70 3.04
C ASN A 73 -1.64 -19.19 3.09
N GLU A 74 -2.61 -18.29 3.06
CA GLU A 74 -4.04 -18.63 3.02
C GLU A 74 -4.40 -19.35 1.71
N GLN A 75 -3.92 -18.87 0.56
CA GLN A 75 -4.16 -19.53 -0.73
C GLN A 75 -3.53 -20.92 -0.79
N ILE A 76 -2.32 -21.10 -0.25
CA ILE A 76 -1.66 -22.41 -0.16
C ILE A 76 -2.48 -23.37 0.71
N ALA A 77 -2.86 -22.94 1.92
CA ALA A 77 -3.64 -23.77 2.84
C ALA A 77 -5.00 -24.18 2.24
N ARG A 78 -5.63 -23.29 1.49
CA ARG A 78 -6.87 -23.59 0.76
C ARG A 78 -6.65 -24.66 -0.31
N LEU A 79 -5.62 -24.51 -1.14
CA LEU A 79 -5.29 -25.49 -2.19
C LEU A 79 -4.94 -26.85 -1.60
N GLU A 80 -4.18 -26.89 -0.51
CA GLU A 80 -3.86 -28.15 0.21
C GLU A 80 -5.11 -28.82 0.80
N GLY A 81 -6.05 -28.03 1.32
CA GLY A 81 -7.34 -28.52 1.82
C GLY A 81 -8.29 -29.02 0.74
N GLU A 82 -8.23 -28.48 -0.48
CA GLU A 82 -9.04 -28.92 -1.63
C GLU A 82 -8.46 -30.18 -2.32
N LEU A 83 -7.19 -30.52 -2.07
CA LEU A 83 -6.51 -31.69 -2.63
C LEU A 83 -6.54 -32.94 -1.72
N CYS A 84 -7.11 -32.85 -0.53
CA CYS A 84 -7.30 -33.95 0.44
C CYS A 84 -8.69 -34.58 0.33
#